data_AF-A0A1F9MSZ0-F1
#
_entry.id   AF-A0A1F9MSZ0-F1
#
_cell.length_a   1.000
_cell.length_b   1.000
_cell.length_c   1.000
_cell.angle_alpha   90.00
_cell.angle_beta   90.00
_cell.angle_gamma   90.00
#
_symmetry.space_group_name_H-M   'P 1'
#
loop_
_entity.id
_entity.type
_entity.pdbx_description
1 polymer ?
#
loop_
_entity_poly.entity_id
_entity_poly.type
_entity_poly.pdbx_seq_one_letter_code
_entity_poly.pdbx_strand_id
1 'polypeptide(L)'
;MRIEIVANRLVNSLESHLDELFAEFAAMQADQLDAVAKGRLEDLAVWQEKRERVFGRLQFYLERLQAEPAEQSGPGLRPELASKIKALLEGETSLMCAAVMQRQELQGKLTAMRKGKKALVGYGPGQGAGRSARFLSSKT
;
A
#
# COMPACT_ATOMS: atom_id res chain seq x y z
N MET A 1 17.98 -13.47 42.48
CA MET A 1 17.37 -12.19 42.92
C MET A 1 17.80 -10.95 42.13
N ARG A 2 19.05 -10.45 42.12
CA ARG A 2 19.37 -9.22 41.33
C ARG A 2 19.34 -9.41 39.80
N ILE A 3 19.67 -10.60 39.31
CA ILE A 3 19.75 -10.89 37.86
C ILE A 3 18.34 -11.02 37.24
N GLU A 4 17.40 -11.68 37.93
CA GLU A 4 16.02 -11.87 37.45
C GLU A 4 15.24 -10.54 37.35
N ILE A 5 15.51 -9.59 38.25
CA ILE A 5 14.86 -8.26 38.22
C ILE A 5 15.34 -7.43 37.01
N VAL A 6 16.61 -7.55 36.64
CA VAL A 6 17.17 -6.85 35.48
C VAL A 6 16.69 -7.48 34.17
N ALA A 7 16.65 -8.82 34.09
CA ALA A 7 16.10 -9.54 32.95
C ALA A 7 14.62 -9.19 32.69
N ASN A 8 13.78 -9.19 33.72
CA ASN A 8 12.37 -8.80 33.60
C ASN A 8 12.17 -7.33 33.16
N ARG A 9 13.04 -6.40 33.58
CA ARG A 9 12.97 -5.01 33.13
C ARG A 9 13.31 -4.85 31.64
N LEU A 10 14.29 -5.62 31.16
CA LEU A 10 14.70 -5.58 29.76
C LEU A 10 13.61 -6.15 28.86
N VAL A 11 13.02 -7.29 29.23
CA VAL A 11 11.91 -7.91 28.49
C VAL A 11 10.71 -6.95 28.40
N ASN A 12 10.27 -6.38 29.52
CA ASN A 12 9.17 -5.40 29.53
C ASN A 12 9.46 -4.17 28.65
N SER A 13 10.73 -3.72 28.60
CA SER A 13 11.11 -2.62 27.73
C SER A 13 11.04 -3.01 26.25
N LEU A 14 11.48 -4.22 25.89
CA LEU A 14 11.43 -4.70 24.51
C LEU A 14 9.98 -4.89 24.04
N GLU A 15 9.12 -5.42 24.91
CA GLU A 15 7.67 -5.56 24.65
C GLU A 15 7.02 -4.21 24.36
N SER A 16 7.28 -3.18 25.17
CA SER A 16 6.76 -1.83 24.94
C SER A 16 7.19 -1.26 23.58
N HIS A 17 8.46 -1.44 23.20
CA HIS A 17 8.95 -0.95 21.91
C HIS A 17 8.32 -1.73 20.73
N LEU A 18 8.13 -3.04 20.89
CA LEU A 18 7.44 -3.85 19.88
C LEU A 18 6.00 -3.40 19.70
N ASP A 19 5.29 -3.13 20.79
CA ASP A 19 3.89 -2.70 20.74
C ASP A 19 3.71 -1.36 20.04
N GLU A 20 4.59 -0.40 20.35
CA GLU A 20 4.64 0.89 19.64
C GLU A 20 4.91 0.69 18.15
N LEU A 21 5.84 -0.19 17.79
CA LEU A 21 6.17 -0.47 16.39
C LEU A 21 5.05 -1.19 15.64
N PHE A 22 4.34 -2.13 16.29
CA PHE A 22 3.16 -2.78 15.73
C PHE A 22 2.05 -1.75 15.48
N ALA A 23 1.80 -0.87 16.44
CA ALA A 23 0.81 0.19 16.30
C ALA A 23 1.19 1.19 15.20
N GLU A 24 2.47 1.61 15.14
CA GLU A 24 3.00 2.49 14.09
C GLU A 24 2.82 1.86 12.70
N PHE A 25 3.14 0.57 12.57
CA PHE A 25 3.00 -0.14 11.30
C PHE A 25 1.55 -0.31 10.88
N ALA A 26 0.65 -0.67 11.80
CA ALA A 26 -0.77 -0.81 11.55
C ALA A 26 -1.43 0.53 11.15
N ALA A 27 -1.09 1.63 11.84
CA ALA A 27 -1.56 2.96 11.49
C ALA A 27 -1.12 3.37 10.07
N MET A 28 0.15 3.12 9.75
CA MET A 28 0.68 3.35 8.41
C MET A 28 -0.05 2.52 7.35
N GLN A 29 -0.38 1.26 7.62
CA GLN A 29 -1.16 0.43 6.69
C GLN A 29 -2.56 1.01 6.46
N ALA A 30 -3.23 1.49 7.52
CA ALA A 30 -4.54 2.10 7.41
C ALA A 30 -4.52 3.40 6.57
N ASP A 31 -3.54 4.27 6.81
CA ASP A 31 -3.35 5.50 6.04
C ASP A 31 -3.11 5.22 4.55
N GLN A 32 -2.26 4.24 4.25
CA GLN A 32 -1.96 3.81 2.89
C GLN A 32 -3.20 3.21 2.21
N LEU A 33 -4.00 2.45 2.96
CA LEU A 33 -5.22 1.83 2.44
C LEU A 33 -6.24 2.89 2.04
N ASP A 34 -6.47 3.89 2.90
CA ASP A 34 -7.34 5.03 2.61
C ASP A 34 -6.85 5.81 1.38
N ALA A 35 -5.55 6.06 1.29
CA ALA A 35 -4.97 6.80 0.18
C ALA A 35 -5.07 6.03 -1.15
N VAL A 36 -4.80 4.71 -1.15
CA VAL A 36 -4.99 3.84 -2.33
C VAL A 36 -6.46 3.81 -2.75
N ALA A 37 -7.39 3.67 -1.81
CA ALA A 37 -8.83 3.67 -2.10
C ALA A 37 -9.31 4.99 -2.72
N LYS A 38 -8.67 6.11 -2.35
CA LYS A 38 -8.94 7.44 -2.95
C LYS A 38 -8.12 7.72 -4.22
N GLY A 39 -7.28 6.78 -4.66
CA GLY A 39 -6.40 6.95 -5.81
C GLY A 39 -5.26 7.97 -5.61
N ARG A 40 -4.94 8.32 -4.36
CA ARG A 40 -3.84 9.23 -4.01
C ARG A 40 -2.54 8.44 -3.93
N LEU A 41 -1.78 8.42 -5.02
CA LEU A 41 -0.55 7.64 -5.18
C LEU A 41 0.71 8.51 -5.37
N GLU A 42 0.63 9.79 -4.96
CA GLU A 42 1.68 10.79 -5.21
C GLU A 42 2.94 10.53 -4.35
N ASP A 43 2.79 9.91 -3.18
CA ASP A 43 3.86 9.76 -2.17
C ASP A 43 4.40 8.33 -2.04
N LEU A 44 4.28 7.49 -3.07
CA LEU A 44 4.66 6.07 -3.00
C LEU A 44 6.11 5.84 -2.54
N ALA A 45 7.05 6.68 -2.96
CA ALA A 45 8.46 6.57 -2.56
C ALA A 45 8.64 6.86 -1.05
N VAL A 46 7.95 7.88 -0.53
CA VAL A 46 7.98 8.23 0.89
C VAL A 46 7.35 7.11 1.73
N TRP A 47 6.26 6.52 1.23
CA TRP A 47 5.62 5.38 1.88
C TRP A 47 6.56 4.18 1.95
N GLN A 48 7.25 3.86 0.86
CA GLN A 48 8.19 2.75 0.82
C GLN A 48 9.33 2.97 1.82
N GLU A 49 9.96 4.15 1.83
CA GLU A 49 11.04 4.46 2.76
C GLU A 49 10.58 4.34 4.22
N LYS A 50 9.41 4.91 4.55
CA LYS A 50 8.84 4.82 5.90
C LYS A 50 8.57 3.36 6.29
N ARG A 51 8.03 2.55 5.37
CA ARG A 51 7.76 1.13 5.61
C ARG A 51 9.02 0.34 5.89
N GLU A 52 10.04 0.50 5.04
CA GLU A 52 11.32 -0.18 5.21
C GLU A 52 11.97 0.18 6.55
N ARG A 53 11.89 1.45 6.96
CA ARG A 53 12.41 1.91 8.24
C ARG A 53 11.69 1.27 9.43
N VAL A 54 10.36 1.27 9.47
CA VAL A 54 9.59 0.68 10.57
C VAL A 54 9.74 -0.83 10.58
N PHE A 55 9.73 -1.47 9.41
CA PHE A 55 9.96 -2.91 9.27
C PHE A 55 11.34 -3.33 9.77
N GLY A 56 12.40 -2.59 9.43
CA GLY A 56 13.75 -2.86 9.92
C GLY A 56 13.85 -2.75 11.45
N ARG A 57 13.12 -1.79 12.06
CA ARG A 57 13.03 -1.70 13.52
C ARG A 57 12.27 -2.90 14.11
N LEU A 58 11.13 -3.28 13.55
CA LEU A 58 10.36 -4.47 13.97
C LEU A 58 11.23 -5.73 13.92
N GLN A 59 11.92 -5.94 12.81
CA GLN A 59 12.84 -7.07 12.63
C GLN A 59 13.91 -7.09 13.72
N PHE A 60 14.59 -5.96 13.95
CA PHE A 60 15.62 -5.84 14.98
C PHE A 60 15.11 -6.23 16.38
N TYR A 61 13.95 -5.72 16.80
CA TYR A 61 13.41 -6.05 18.12
C TYR A 61 12.91 -7.50 18.23
N LEU A 62 12.34 -8.06 17.15
CA LEU A 62 11.93 -9.46 17.11
C LEU A 62 13.14 -10.41 17.17
N GLU A 63 14.23 -10.10 16.48
CA GLU A 63 15.48 -10.87 16.53
C GLU A 63 16.11 -10.82 17.93
N ARG A 64 16.10 -9.64 18.58
CA ARG A 64 16.57 -9.52 19.97
C ARG A 64 15.71 -10.35 20.93
N LEU A 65 14.40 -10.36 20.74
CA LEU A 65 13.51 -11.17 21.57
C LEU A 65 13.73 -12.68 21.33
N GLN A 66 14.05 -13.09 20.10
CA GLN A 66 14.37 -14.48 19.78
C GLN A 66 15.67 -14.95 20.44
N ALA A 67 16.65 -14.05 20.63
CA ALA A 67 17.92 -14.35 21.29
C ALA A 67 17.77 -14.56 22.80
N GLU A 68 16.68 -14.09 23.42
CA GLU A 68 16.42 -14.30 24.85
C GLU A 68 15.87 -15.72 25.12
N PRO A 69 16.34 -16.41 26.18
CA PRO A 69 15.88 -17.74 26.51
C PRO A 69 14.38 -17.75 26.82
N ALA A 70 13.66 -18.76 26.30
CA ALA A 70 12.21 -18.86 26.40
C ALA A 70 11.66 -18.88 27.84
N GLU A 71 12.51 -19.18 28.82
CA GLU A 71 12.19 -19.17 30.25
C GLU A 71 12.04 -17.74 30.83
N GLN A 72 12.57 -16.72 30.16
CA GLN A 72 12.46 -15.31 30.56
C GLN A 72 11.34 -14.56 29.84
N SER A 73 10.83 -15.10 28.72
CA SER A 73 9.63 -14.59 28.09
C SER A 73 8.40 -15.13 28.81
N GLY A 74 7.49 -14.26 29.25
CA GLY A 74 6.25 -14.69 29.88
C GLY A 74 5.47 -15.68 28.98
N PRO A 75 4.73 -16.65 29.56
CA PRO A 75 4.04 -17.70 28.80
C PRO A 75 3.01 -17.18 27.79
N GLY A 76 2.59 -15.91 27.88
CA GLY A 76 1.65 -15.26 26.95
C GLY A 76 2.29 -14.46 25.82
N LEU A 77 3.59 -14.16 25.87
CA LEU A 77 4.21 -13.19 24.94
C LEU A 77 4.24 -13.69 23.49
N ARG A 78 4.69 -14.93 23.29
CA ARG A 78 4.81 -15.53 21.95
C ARG A 78 3.46 -15.65 21.21
N PRO A 79 2.37 -16.16 21.82
CA PRO A 79 1.08 -16.21 21.14
C PRO A 79 0.52 -14.81 20.86
N GLU A 80 0.76 -13.84 21.74
CA GLU A 80 0.35 -12.45 21.51
C GLU A 80 1.07 -11.83 20.30
N LEU A 81 2.39 -12.00 20.22
CA LEU A 81 3.18 -11.54 19.07
C LEU A 81 2.74 -12.22 17.77
N ALA A 82 2.46 -13.53 17.80
CA ALA A 82 1.94 -14.24 16.65
C ALA A 82 0.59 -13.66 16.18
N SER A 83 -0.29 -13.29 17.11
CA SER A 83 -1.56 -12.61 16.80
C SER A 83 -1.33 -11.22 16.17
N LYS A 84 -0.40 -10.43 16.71
CA LYS A 84 -0.06 -9.10 16.19
C LYS A 84 0.55 -9.18 14.78
N ILE A 85 1.47 -10.12 14.55
CA ILE A 85 2.04 -10.38 13.22
C ILE A 85 0.95 -10.82 12.24
N LYS A 86 0.06 -11.72 12.65
CA LYS A 86 -1.05 -12.15 11.81
C LYS A 86 -1.95 -10.97 11.39
N ALA A 87 -2.29 -10.09 12.32
CA ALA A 87 -3.07 -8.89 12.02
C ALA A 87 -2.37 -7.96 11.03
N LEU A 88 -1.05 -7.76 11.15
CA LEU A 88 -0.28 -6.99 10.17
C LEU A 88 -0.31 -7.64 8.77
N LEU A 89 -0.20 -8.97 8.68
CA LEU A 89 -0.28 -9.69 7.40
C LEU A 89 -1.68 -9.57 6.76
N GLU A 90 -2.74 -9.59 7.57
CA GLU A 90 -4.11 -9.34 7.09
C GLU A 90 -4.27 -7.90 6.56
N GLY A 91 -3.63 -6.92 7.22
CA GLY A 91 -3.52 -5.55 6.72
C GLY A 91 -2.81 -5.47 5.35
N GLU A 92 -1.72 -6.21 5.18
CA GLU A 92 -0.98 -6.26 3.90
C GLU A 92 -1.78 -6.86 2.76
N THR A 93 -2.47 -7.97 3.03
CA THR A 93 -3.32 -8.61 2.01
C THR A 93 -4.44 -7.66 1.57
N SER A 94 -5.01 -6.89 2.50
CA SER A 94 -6.01 -5.87 2.22
C SER A 94 -5.46 -4.74 1.33
N LEU A 95 -4.26 -4.23 1.66
CA LEU A 95 -3.56 -3.23 0.85
C LEU A 95 -3.26 -3.72 -0.57
N MET A 96 -2.78 -4.96 -0.70
CA MET A 96 -2.50 -5.57 -2.00
C MET A 96 -3.77 -5.65 -2.85
N CYS A 97 -4.88 -6.13 -2.27
CA CYS A 97 -6.17 -6.18 -2.95
C CYS A 97 -6.63 -4.80 -3.41
N ALA A 98 -6.56 -3.78 -2.55
CA ALA A 98 -6.92 -2.41 -2.89
C ALA A 98 -6.05 -1.86 -4.03
N ALA A 99 -4.74 -2.10 -4.01
CA ALA A 99 -3.82 -1.67 -5.06
C ALA A 99 -4.13 -2.32 -6.42
N VAL A 100 -4.47 -3.62 -6.41
CA VAL A 100 -4.88 -4.34 -7.63
C VAL A 100 -6.17 -3.76 -8.20
N MET A 101 -7.18 -3.51 -7.37
CA MET A 101 -8.45 -2.91 -7.79
C MET A 101 -8.22 -1.52 -8.39
N GLN A 102 -7.44 -0.67 -7.72
CA GLN A 102 -7.15 0.68 -8.20
C GLN A 102 -6.41 0.67 -9.54
N ARG A 103 -5.47 -0.28 -9.72
CA ARG A 103 -4.78 -0.47 -11.01
C ARG A 103 -5.75 -0.84 -12.12
N GLN A 104 -6.70 -1.74 -11.86
CA GLN A 104 -7.71 -2.14 -12.84
C GLN A 104 -8.62 -0.94 -13.21
N GLU A 105 -9.02 -0.13 -12.24
CA GLU A 105 -9.83 1.06 -12.49
C GLU A 105 -9.09 2.08 -13.37
N LEU A 106 -7.82 2.35 -13.07
CA LEU A 106 -6.98 3.25 -13.87
C LEU A 106 -6.79 2.73 -15.30
N GLN A 107 -6.61 1.43 -15.48
CA GLN A 107 -6.53 0.81 -16.81
C GLN A 107 -7.85 0.94 -17.59
N GLY A 108 -8.99 0.79 -16.91
CA GLY A 108 -10.31 1.04 -17.48
C GLY A 108 -10.47 2.49 -17.95
N LYS A 109 -10.12 3.45 -17.09
CA LYS A 109 -10.12 4.90 -17.40
C LYS A 109 -9.21 5.23 -18.59
N LEU A 110 -7.98 4.72 -18.61
CA LEU A 110 -7.05 4.93 -19.73
C LEU A 110 -7.59 4.35 -21.05
N THR A 111 -8.22 3.19 -21.00
CA THR A 111 -8.83 2.58 -22.19
C THR A 111 -10.00 3.43 -22.70
N ALA A 112 -10.85 3.94 -21.82
CA ALA A 112 -11.92 4.85 -22.15
C ALA A 112 -11.39 6.16 -22.77
N MET A 113 -10.36 6.77 -22.17
CA MET A 113 -9.70 7.97 -22.71
C MET A 113 -9.09 7.72 -24.10
N ARG A 114 -8.46 6.57 -24.33
CA ARG A 114 -7.93 6.21 -25.65
C ARG A 114 -9.04 6.09 -26.70
N LYS A 115 -10.19 5.52 -26.34
CA LYS A 115 -11.37 5.46 -27.22
C LYS A 115 -11.93 6.86 -27.50
N GLY A 116 -12.08 7.69 -26.47
CA GLY A 116 -12.52 9.09 -26.59
C GLY A 116 -11.59 9.90 -27.48
N LYS A 117 -10.27 9.77 -27.30
CA LYS A 117 -9.27 10.41 -28.17
C LYS A 117 -9.42 9.96 -29.63
N LYS A 118 -9.60 8.65 -29.89
CA LYS A 118 -9.84 8.16 -31.26
C LYS A 118 -11.11 8.72 -31.86
N ALA A 119 -12.19 8.83 -31.09
CA ALA A 119 -13.44 9.44 -31.55
C ALA A 119 -13.24 10.92 -31.90
N LEU A 120 -12.59 11.70 -31.03
CA LEU A 120 -12.30 13.13 -31.27
C LEU A 120 -11.38 13.36 -32.46
N VAL A 121 -10.40 12.49 -32.71
CA VAL A 121 -9.56 12.55 -33.92
C VAL A 121 -10.42 12.37 -35.20
N GLY A 122 -11.49 11.57 -35.14
CA GLY A 122 -12.48 11.47 -36.21
C GLY A 122 -13.29 12.75 -36.42
N TYR A 123 -13.43 13.61 -35.40
CA TYR A 123 -14.15 14.89 -35.46
C TYR A 123 -13.23 16.12 -35.56
N GLY A 124 -11.93 15.94 -35.84
CA GLY A 124 -10.99 17.04 -35.98
C GLY A 124 -11.37 18.02 -37.10
N PRO A 125 -10.89 19.28 -37.08
CA PRO A 125 -11.41 20.41 -37.87
C PRO A 125 -11.31 20.29 -39.41
N GLY A 126 -10.84 19.16 -39.94
CA GLY A 126 -10.74 18.89 -41.37
C GLY A 126 -11.85 18.01 -41.97
N GLN A 127 -12.73 17.40 -41.18
CA GLN A 127 -13.79 16.52 -41.71
C GLN A 127 -15.14 17.20 -41.98
N GLY A 128 -15.26 18.50 -41.67
CA GLY A 128 -16.36 19.35 -42.12
C GLY A 128 -16.24 19.82 -43.58
N ALA A 129 -15.14 19.54 -44.26
CA ALA A 129 -15.06 19.62 -45.71
C ALA A 129 -15.82 18.42 -46.29
N GLY A 130 -17.14 18.54 -46.34
CA GLY A 130 -18.01 17.61 -47.03
C GLY A 130 -17.44 17.29 -48.40
N ARG A 131 -17.68 16.06 -48.88
CA ARG A 131 -17.45 15.66 -50.27
C ARG A 131 -17.74 16.85 -51.17
N SER A 132 -16.70 17.40 -51.81
CA SER A 132 -16.82 18.49 -52.77
C SER A 132 -17.97 18.11 -53.71
N ALA A 133 -19.08 18.83 -53.64
CA ALA A 133 -20.21 18.63 -54.53
C ALA A 133 -19.67 18.80 -55.95
N ARG A 134 -19.55 17.69 -56.69
CA ARG A 134 -19.27 17.73 -58.11
C ARG A 134 -20.55 18.24 -58.77
N PHE A 135 -20.64 19.55 -58.94
CA PHE A 135 -21.67 20.14 -59.79
C PHE A 135 -21.50 19.51 -61.18
N LEU A 136 -22.48 18.72 -61.59
CA LEU A 136 -22.60 18.25 -62.96
C LEU A 136 -22.84 19.50 -63.82
N SER A 137 -21.80 19.98 -64.51
CA SER A 137 -21.98 21.05 -65.48
C SER A 137 -22.78 20.48 -66.65
N SER A 138 -24.06 20.85 -66.76
CA SER A 138 -24.82 20.65 -68.00
C SER A 138 -24.29 21.65 -69.03
N LYS A 139 -23.48 21.18 -69.97
CA LYS A 139 -23.25 21.91 -71.22
C LYS A 139 -24.25 21.42 -72.25
N THR A 140 -25.14 22.33 -72.62
CA THR A 140 -25.77 22.44 -73.94
C THR A 140 -24.73 22.46 -75.05
#